data_AF-A0A178GXY8-F1
#
_entry.id   AF-A0A178GXY8-F1
#
_cell.length_a   1.000
_cell.length_b   1.000
_cell.length_c   1.000
_cell.angle_alpha   90.00
_cell.angle_beta   90.00
_cell.angle_gamma   90.00
#
_symmetry.space_group_name_H-M   'P 1'
#
loop_
_entity.id
_entity.type
_entity.pdbx_description
1 polymer ?
#
loop_
_entity_poly.entity_id
_entity_poly.type
_entity_poly.pdbx_seq_one_letter_code
_entity_poly.pdbx_strand_id
1 'polypeptide(L)'
;MSCDKERLVYRKKIRTYSKRLVTALSIASLSGYIAALALNISALSLYFTIASTILSALSLVLNVWSLTDHFRQRDLNKQLVPRQEKLMKICLDIASSVSFLIGGIIYILPLESPIIPFISAAFFILGCTFMATNFVCTMISQPQIDESNNLKSSSHLNI
;
A
#
# COMPACT_ATOMS: atom_id res chain seq x y z
N MET A 1 -20.48 27.41 0.07
CA MET A 1 -20.55 26.14 -0.69
C MET A 1 -19.25 25.77 -1.43
N SER A 2 -18.26 26.68 -1.59
CA SER A 2 -16.93 26.35 -2.16
C SER A 2 -15.93 25.81 -1.11
N CYS A 3 -15.99 26.29 0.13
CA CYS A 3 -15.05 25.94 1.21
C CYS A 3 -15.05 24.44 1.56
N ASP A 4 -16.22 23.77 1.53
CA ASP A 4 -16.30 22.33 1.79
C ASP A 4 -15.68 21.48 0.66
N LYS A 5 -15.78 21.94 -0.59
CA LYS A 5 -15.19 21.24 -1.74
C LYS A 5 -13.67 21.34 -1.72
N GLU A 6 -13.12 22.53 -1.43
CA GLU A 6 -11.67 22.71 -1.27
C GLU A 6 -11.11 21.89 -0.09
N ARG A 7 -11.83 21.85 1.04
CA ARG A 7 -11.45 21.03 2.20
C ARG A 7 -11.47 19.53 1.90
N LEU A 8 -12.35 19.07 1.02
CA LEU A 8 -12.39 17.67 0.55
C LEU A 8 -11.23 17.35 -0.40
N VAL A 9 -10.91 18.26 -1.34
CA VAL A 9 -9.77 18.11 -2.25
C VAL A 9 -8.46 18.09 -1.46
N TYR A 10 -8.29 18.99 -0.50
CA TYR A 10 -7.12 19.06 0.36
C TYR A 10 -6.95 17.79 1.21
N ARG A 11 -8.03 17.28 1.82
CA ARG A 11 -8.01 16.00 2.55
C ARG A 11 -7.63 14.82 1.67
N LYS A 12 -8.10 14.76 0.42
CA LYS A 12 -7.71 13.71 -0.53
C LYS A 12 -6.22 13.82 -0.87
N LYS A 13 -5.71 15.03 -1.12
CA LYS A 13 -4.30 15.27 -1.45
C LYS A 13 -3.39 14.85 -0.30
N ILE A 14 -3.66 15.30 0.93
CA ILE A 14 -2.92 14.87 2.12
C ILE A 14 -2.92 13.34 2.23
N ARG A 15 -4.09 12.70 2.11
CA ARG A 15 -4.18 11.23 2.21
C ARG A 15 -3.27 10.53 1.21
N THR A 16 -3.24 10.98 -0.04
CA THR A 16 -2.38 10.39 -1.07
C THR A 16 -0.90 10.55 -0.73
N TYR A 17 -0.49 11.74 -0.26
CA TYR A 17 0.90 11.98 0.16
C TYR A 17 1.27 11.16 1.39
N SER A 18 0.42 11.13 2.42
CA SER A 18 0.64 10.33 3.63
C SER A 18 0.76 8.86 3.31
N LYS A 19 -0.11 8.32 2.43
CA LYS A 19 -0.02 6.93 2.00
C LYS A 19 1.32 6.65 1.32
N ARG A 20 1.71 7.48 0.35
CA ARG A 20 3.00 7.32 -0.36
C ARG A 20 4.20 7.41 0.57
N LEU A 21 4.18 8.37 1.49
CA LEU A 21 5.25 8.56 2.48
C LEU A 21 5.37 7.34 3.41
N VAL A 22 4.25 6.89 3.98
CA VAL A 22 4.21 5.73 4.90
C VAL A 22 4.65 4.46 4.18
N THR A 23 4.21 4.25 2.93
CA THR A 23 4.67 3.11 2.13
C THR A 23 6.17 3.18 1.86
N ALA A 24 6.70 4.34 1.45
CA ALA A 24 8.13 4.52 1.19
C ALA A 24 8.98 4.30 2.45
N LEU A 25 8.55 4.85 3.59
CA LEU A 25 9.18 4.62 4.89
C LEU A 25 9.13 3.14 5.29
N SER A 26 8.00 2.46 5.06
CA SER A 26 7.85 1.04 5.37
C SER A 26 8.82 0.18 4.55
N ILE A 27 9.00 0.49 3.28
CA ILE A 27 9.96 -0.19 2.40
C ILE A 27 11.39 0.06 2.89
N ALA A 28 11.72 1.32 3.21
CA ALA A 28 13.03 1.68 3.73
C ALA A 28 13.33 0.93 5.05
N SER A 29 12.39 0.92 5.99
CA SER A 29 12.54 0.18 7.25
C SER A 29 12.68 -1.33 7.02
N LEU A 30 11.93 -1.91 6.08
CA LEU A 30 12.06 -3.34 5.75
C LEU A 30 13.42 -3.68 5.14
N SER A 31 13.92 -2.83 4.25
CA SER A 31 15.27 -3.00 3.69
C SER A 31 16.36 -2.87 4.76
N GLY A 32 16.19 -1.94 5.70
CA GLY A 32 17.05 -1.79 6.87
C GLY A 32 17.03 -3.02 7.78
N TYR A 33 15.86 -3.62 8.00
CA TYR A 33 15.72 -4.89 8.72
C TYR A 33 16.51 -6.02 8.04
N ILE A 34 16.31 -6.24 6.74
CA ILE A 34 17.02 -7.30 5.99
C ILE A 34 18.54 -7.08 6.04
N ALA A 35 19.01 -5.85 5.87
CA ALA A 35 20.42 -5.51 5.96
C ALA A 35 20.99 -5.74 7.36
N ALA A 36 20.28 -5.33 8.41
CA ALA A 36 20.68 -5.56 9.81
C ALA A 36 20.76 -7.06 10.15
N LEU A 37 19.84 -7.84 9.60
CA LEU A 37 19.79 -9.29 9.79
C LEU A 37 20.97 -9.99 9.08
N ALA A 38 21.30 -9.56 7.85
CA ALA A 38 22.47 -10.04 7.11
C ALA A 38 23.80 -9.72 7.82
N LEU A 39 23.86 -8.56 8.50
CA LEU A 39 25.01 -8.13 9.30
C LEU A 39 25.00 -8.67 10.74
N ASN A 40 23.99 -9.46 11.11
CA ASN A 40 23.82 -10.06 12.44
C ASN A 40 23.74 -9.03 13.60
N ILE A 41 23.24 -7.83 13.34
CA ILE A 41 23.09 -6.75 14.32
C ILE A 41 21.68 -6.80 14.92
N SER A 42 21.50 -7.63 15.96
CA SER A 42 20.20 -7.92 16.58
C SER A 42 19.43 -6.69 17.07
N ALA A 43 20.10 -5.74 17.72
CA ALA A 43 19.47 -4.52 18.22
C ALA A 43 18.91 -3.65 17.09
N LEU A 44 19.66 -3.50 15.99
CA LEU A 44 19.25 -2.69 14.83
C LEU A 44 18.09 -3.35 14.08
N SER A 45 18.14 -4.67 13.94
CA SER A 45 17.05 -5.49 13.38
C SER A 45 15.74 -5.26 14.15
N LEU A 46 15.79 -5.30 15.49
CA LEU A 46 14.63 -5.06 16.35
C LEU A 46 14.05 -3.65 16.15
N TYR A 47 14.88 -2.60 16.12
CA TYR A 47 14.43 -1.22 15.88
C TYR A 47 13.75 -1.08 14.52
N PHE A 48 14.33 -1.66 13.46
CA PHE A 48 13.73 -1.64 12.14
C PHE A 48 12.41 -2.41 12.08
N THR A 49 12.30 -3.55 12.78
CA THR A 49 11.05 -4.31 12.86
C THR A 49 9.96 -3.54 13.61
N ILE A 50 10.28 -2.87 14.71
CA ILE A 50 9.31 -2.04 15.44
C ILE A 50 8.83 -0.89 14.54
N ALA A 51 9.77 -0.18 13.90
CA ALA A 51 9.43 0.91 12.98
C ALA A 51 8.57 0.42 11.81
N SER A 52 8.94 -0.69 11.17
CA SER A 52 8.19 -1.26 10.05
C SER A 52 6.80 -1.74 10.47
N THR A 53 6.64 -2.27 11.68
CA THR A 53 5.34 -2.68 12.23
C THR A 53 4.42 -1.48 12.44
N ILE A 54 4.93 -0.39 13.03
CA ILE A 54 4.17 0.86 13.22
C ILE A 54 3.75 1.45 11.88
N LEU A 55 4.67 1.51 10.92
CA LEU A 55 4.40 2.02 9.58
C LEU A 55 3.38 1.15 8.83
N SER A 56 3.46 -0.17 8.98
CA SER A 56 2.49 -1.11 8.40
C SER A 56 1.10 -0.93 8.99
N ALA A 57 0.98 -0.69 10.30
CA ALA A 57 -0.29 -0.36 10.95
C ALA A 57 -0.90 0.94 10.41
N LEU A 58 -0.08 2.00 10.29
CA LEU A 58 -0.51 3.27 9.71
C LEU A 58 -0.93 3.12 8.25
N SER A 59 -0.17 2.35 7.45
CA SER A 59 -0.51 2.01 6.06
C SER A 59 -1.86 1.31 5.98
N LEU A 60 -2.09 0.31 6.84
CA LEU A 60 -3.35 -0.43 6.90
C LEU A 60 -4.54 0.49 7.18
N VAL A 61 -4.43 1.38 8.18
CA VAL A 61 -5.49 2.37 8.49
C VAL A 61 -5.79 3.25 7.29
N LEU A 62 -4.75 3.77 6.61
CA LEU A 62 -4.93 4.60 5.42
C LEU A 62 -5.56 3.83 4.25
N ASN A 63 -5.21 2.54 4.09
CA ASN A 63 -5.73 1.69 3.03
C ASN A 63 -7.19 1.28 3.26
N VAL A 64 -7.54 0.89 4.49
CA VAL A 64 -8.93 0.63 4.90
C VAL A 64 -9.77 1.89 4.74
N TRP A 65 -9.24 3.06 5.14
CA TRP A 65 -9.94 4.31 4.88
C TRP A 65 -10.18 4.54 3.39
N SER A 66 -9.15 4.33 2.56
CA SER A 66 -9.27 4.45 1.10
C SER A 66 -10.32 3.50 0.53
N LEU A 67 -10.44 2.29 1.10
CA LEU A 67 -11.46 1.31 0.72
C LEU A 67 -12.87 1.80 1.07
N THR A 68 -13.08 2.29 2.29
CA THR A 68 -14.38 2.84 2.71
C THR A 68 -14.79 4.04 1.86
N ASP A 69 -13.86 4.96 1.55
CA ASP A 69 -14.14 6.09 0.67
C ASP A 69 -14.45 5.64 -0.77
N HIS A 70 -13.80 4.58 -1.24
CA HIS A 70 -14.08 3.98 -2.54
C HIS A 70 -15.51 3.42 -2.62
N PHE A 71 -15.97 2.72 -1.58
CA PHE A 71 -17.36 2.23 -1.48
C PHE A 71 -18.37 3.36 -1.29
N ARG A 72 -18.07 4.37 -0.48
CA ARG A 72 -18.95 5.55 -0.33
C ARG A 72 -19.15 6.29 -1.66
N GLN A 73 -18.10 6.42 -2.47
CA GLN A 73 -18.23 6.96 -3.81
C GLN A 73 -18.95 5.99 -4.76
N ARG A 74 -19.04 4.70 -4.44
CA ARG A 74 -19.70 3.67 -5.27
C ARG A 74 -21.21 3.78 -5.20
N ASP A 75 -21.72 4.06 -4.01
CA ASP A 75 -23.14 4.27 -3.82
C ASP A 75 -23.60 5.60 -4.44
N LEU A 76 -22.71 6.58 -4.56
CA LEU A 76 -23.01 7.90 -5.12
C LEU A 76 -22.93 7.98 -6.66
N ASN A 77 -21.97 7.30 -7.29
CA ASN A 77 -21.76 7.33 -8.75
C ASN A 77 -21.84 5.90 -9.31
N LYS A 78 -22.96 5.57 -9.97
CA LYS A 78 -23.26 4.29 -10.65
C LYS A 78 -22.40 4.00 -11.91
N GLN A 79 -21.14 4.45 -11.98
CA GLN A 79 -20.22 4.13 -13.09
C GLN A 79 -19.26 3.01 -12.68
N LEU A 80 -19.26 1.93 -13.47
CA LEU A 80 -18.67 0.63 -13.14
C LEU A 80 -17.25 0.37 -13.68
N VAL A 81 -16.81 1.06 -14.74
CA VAL A 81 -15.82 0.44 -15.65
C VAL A 81 -14.33 0.68 -15.31
N PRO A 82 -13.83 1.85 -14.86
CA PRO A 82 -12.41 1.99 -14.46
C PRO A 82 -12.16 1.61 -12.98
N ARG A 83 -13.07 0.86 -12.35
CA ARG A 83 -13.23 0.84 -10.88
C ARG A 83 -12.72 -0.43 -10.20
N GLN A 84 -12.78 -1.57 -10.87
CA GLN A 84 -12.31 -2.84 -10.32
C GLN A 84 -10.79 -2.85 -10.14
N GLU A 85 -10.04 -2.24 -11.07
CA GLU A 85 -8.59 -2.14 -10.96
C GLU A 85 -8.17 -1.32 -9.74
N LYS A 86 -8.86 -0.20 -9.47
CA LYS A 86 -8.63 0.62 -8.27
C LYS A 86 -8.95 -0.14 -6.99
N LEU A 87 -10.01 -0.94 -6.98
CA LEU A 87 -10.37 -1.78 -5.84
C LEU A 87 -9.30 -2.86 -5.60
N MET A 88 -8.87 -3.55 -6.66
CA MET A 88 -7.81 -4.57 -6.60
C MET A 88 -6.52 -3.99 -6.04
N LYS A 89 -6.11 -2.80 -6.48
CA LYS A 89 -4.94 -2.08 -5.94
C LYS A 89 -5.06 -1.83 -4.43
N ILE A 90 -6.23 -1.36 -3.97
CA ILE A 90 -6.47 -1.13 -2.53
C ILE A 90 -6.43 -2.46 -1.76
N CYS A 91 -7.01 -3.53 -2.28
CA CYS A 91 -6.99 -4.83 -1.63
C CYS A 91 -5.57 -5.42 -1.53
N LEU A 92 -4.75 -5.30 -2.58
CA LEU A 92 -3.34 -5.73 -2.54
C LEU A 92 -2.52 -4.93 -1.53
N ASP A 93 -2.75 -3.61 -1.44
CA ASP A 93 -2.09 -2.76 -0.43
C ASP A 93 -2.49 -3.15 1.01
N ILE A 94 -3.77 -3.51 1.24
CA ILE A 94 -4.24 -4.02 2.53
C ILE A 94 -3.57 -5.35 2.84
N ALA A 95 -3.60 -6.30 1.91
CA ALA A 95 -3.00 -7.62 2.09
C ALA A 95 -1.50 -7.52 2.42
N SER A 96 -0.77 -6.67 1.69
CA SER A 96 0.64 -6.38 1.95
C SER A 96 0.86 -5.81 3.36
N SER A 97 0.07 -4.81 3.76
CA SER A 97 0.18 -4.17 5.09
C SER A 97 -0.13 -5.15 6.23
N VAL A 98 -1.14 -6.02 6.05
CA VAL A 98 -1.48 -7.06 7.03
C VAL A 98 -0.36 -8.10 7.15
N SER A 99 0.17 -8.56 6.02
CA SER A 99 1.29 -9.51 6.03
C SER A 99 2.51 -8.94 6.75
N PHE A 100 2.90 -7.70 6.47
CA PHE A 100 4.00 -7.05 7.20
C PHE A 100 3.71 -6.87 8.69
N LEU A 101 2.48 -6.51 9.06
CA LEU A 101 2.08 -6.38 10.46
C LEU A 101 2.22 -7.71 11.22
N ILE A 102 1.72 -8.80 10.63
CA ILE A 102 1.81 -10.14 11.24
C ILE A 102 3.27 -10.56 11.36
N GLY A 103 4.07 -10.39 10.30
CA GLY A 103 5.50 -10.71 10.31
C GLY A 103 6.26 -9.95 11.39
N GLY A 104 5.99 -8.65 11.53
CA GLY A 104 6.61 -7.80 12.54
C GLY A 104 6.20 -8.14 13.97
N ILE A 105 4.90 -8.32 14.23
CA ILE A 105 4.39 -8.68 15.57
C ILE A 105 4.95 -10.02 16.02
N ILE A 106 4.94 -11.04 15.15
CA ILE A 106 5.48 -12.37 15.46
C ILE A 106 6.95 -12.30 15.86
N TYR A 107 7.75 -11.45 15.20
CA TYR A 107 9.16 -11.26 15.51
C TYR A 107 9.41 -10.51 16.82
N ILE A 108 8.52 -9.59 17.21
CA ILE A 108 8.64 -8.80 18.45
C ILE A 108 8.20 -9.61 19.67
N LEU A 109 7.29 -10.58 19.51
CA LEU A 109 6.80 -11.37 20.62
C LEU A 109 7.95 -12.12 21.30
N PRO A 110 8.01 -12.14 22.65
CA PRO A 110 9.03 -12.84 23.43
C PRO A 110 8.72 -14.34 23.48
N LEU A 111 8.50 -14.95 22.32
CA LEU A 111 8.28 -16.38 22.19
C LEU A 111 9.65 -17.00 21.88
N GLU A 112 10.08 -18.00 22.67
CA GLU A 112 11.42 -18.60 22.57
C GLU A 112 11.50 -19.73 21.53
N SER A 113 10.68 -19.69 20.48
CA SER A 113 10.64 -20.74 19.47
C SER A 113 11.56 -20.43 18.27
N PRO A 114 12.45 -21.36 17.88
CA PRO A 114 13.29 -21.20 16.69
C PRO A 114 12.49 -21.13 15.38
N ILE A 115 11.19 -21.43 15.42
CA ILE A 115 10.28 -21.39 14.27
C ILE A 115 9.78 -19.95 13.99
N ILE A 116 9.81 -19.06 14.98
CA ILE A 116 9.26 -17.70 14.89
C ILE A 116 9.92 -16.86 13.80
N PRO A 117 11.26 -16.85 13.65
CA PRO A 117 11.90 -16.12 12.56
C PRO A 117 11.46 -16.62 11.18
N PHE A 118 11.22 -17.93 11.04
CA PHE A 118 10.73 -18.52 9.79
C PHE A 118 9.31 -18.09 9.46
N ILE A 119 8.40 -18.13 10.44
CA ILE A 119 7.02 -17.67 10.24
C ILE A 119 7.00 -16.18 9.92
N SER A 120 7.75 -15.38 10.68
CA SER A 120 7.89 -13.93 10.45
C SER A 120 8.40 -13.64 9.03
N ALA A 121 9.47 -14.32 8.61
CA ALA A 121 10.03 -14.18 7.26
C ALA A 121 9.03 -14.54 6.16
N ALA A 122 8.24 -15.61 6.33
CA ALA A 122 7.22 -16.00 5.37
C ALA A 122 6.16 -14.89 5.17
N PHE A 123 5.72 -14.26 6.25
CA PHE A 123 4.81 -13.12 6.18
C PHE A 123 5.44 -11.88 5.55
N PHE A 124 6.72 -11.60 5.81
CA PHE A 124 7.44 -10.54 5.11
C PHE A 124 7.54 -10.80 3.60
N ILE A 125 7.90 -12.02 3.19
CA ILE A 125 7.95 -12.42 1.77
C ILE A 125 6.58 -12.22 1.12
N LEU A 126 5.52 -12.70 1.76
CA LEU A 126 4.16 -12.58 1.26
C LEU A 126 3.75 -11.10 1.10
N GLY A 127 4.08 -10.26 2.08
CA GLY A 127 3.83 -8.81 2.02
C GLY A 127 4.55 -8.15 0.85
N CYS A 128 5.81 -8.54 0.60
CA CYS A 128 6.58 -8.10 -0.56
C CYS A 128 5.95 -8.55 -1.88
N THR A 129 5.50 -9.81 -1.97
CA THR A 129 4.84 -10.34 -3.16
C THR A 129 3.60 -9.51 -3.51
N PHE A 130 2.71 -9.25 -2.55
CA PHE A 130 1.53 -8.41 -2.80
C PHE A 130 1.89 -6.99 -3.25
N MET A 131 2.91 -6.39 -2.63
CA MET A 131 3.38 -5.06 -3.01
C MET A 131 3.94 -5.03 -4.44
N ALA A 132 4.75 -6.02 -4.81
CA ALA A 132 5.32 -6.16 -6.14
C ALA A 132 4.23 -6.40 -7.18
N THR A 133 3.26 -7.27 -6.90
CA THR A 133 2.09 -7.47 -7.77
C THR A 133 1.34 -6.16 -7.98
N ASN A 134 1.10 -5.38 -6.92
CA ASN A 134 0.42 -4.10 -7.05
C ASN A 134 1.22 -3.11 -7.93
N PHE A 135 2.54 -3.05 -7.76
CA PHE A 135 3.42 -2.22 -8.58
C PHE A 135 3.38 -2.60 -10.05
N VAL A 136 3.50 -3.89 -10.36
CA VAL A 136 3.40 -4.41 -11.74
C VAL A 136 2.03 -4.11 -12.34
N CYS A 137 0.94 -4.35 -11.60
CA CYS A 137 -0.40 -3.98 -12.06
C CYS A 137 -0.54 -2.48 -12.32
N THR A 138 0.07 -1.61 -11.50
CA THR A 138 0.06 -0.15 -11.77
C THR A 138 0.82 0.22 -13.04
N MET A 139 1.96 -0.40 -13.31
CA MET A 139 2.77 -0.13 -14.50
C MET A 139 2.12 -0.63 -15.78
N ILE A 140 1.40 -1.76 -15.74
CA ILE A 140 0.73 -2.32 -16.93
C ILE A 140 -0.54 -1.52 -17.27
N SER A 141 -1.27 -1.05 -16.27
CA SER A 141 -2.53 -0.33 -16.49
C SER A 141 -2.37 1.15 -16.84
N GLN A 142 -1.25 1.80 -16.48
CA GLN A 142 -0.98 3.19 -16.86
C GLN A 142 -0.90 3.41 -18.38
N PRO A 143 -0.10 2.64 -19.14
CA PRO A 143 0.01 2.77 -20.60
C PRO A 143 -1.34 2.63 -21.31
N GLN A 144 -2.19 1.69 -20.89
CA GLN A 144 -3.49 1.45 -21.53
C GLN A 144 -4.48 2.62 -21.37
N ILE A 145 -4.40 3.35 -20.25
CA ILE A 145 -5.25 4.53 -20.02
C ILE A 145 -4.81 5.69 -20.91
N ASP A 146 -3.49 5.93 -21.02
CA ASP A 146 -2.95 7.02 -21.84
C ASP A 146 -3.17 6.78 -23.33
N GLU A 147 -3.07 5.53 -23.79
CA GLU A 147 -3.37 5.13 -25.17
C GLU A 147 -4.86 5.31 -25.51
N SER A 148 -5.76 4.94 -24.59
CA SER A 148 -7.22 5.12 -24.78
C SER A 148 -7.68 6.59 -24.79
N ASN A 149 -7.01 7.45 -24.02
CA ASN A 149 -7.30 8.88 -23.96
C ASN A 149 -6.79 9.62 -25.21
N ASN A 150 -5.63 9.22 -25.74
CA ASN A 150 -5.11 9.75 -27.00
C ASN A 150 -5.97 9.35 -28.20
N LEU A 151 -6.49 8.11 -28.23
CA LEU A 151 -7.45 7.65 -29.24
C LEU A 151 -8.79 8.43 -29.18
N LYS A 152 -9.33 8.67 -27.98
CA LYS A 152 -10.54 9.50 -27.81
C LYS A 152 -10.34 10.97 -28.19
N SER A 153 -9.17 11.53 -27.87
CA SER A 153 -8.81 12.90 -28.26
C SER A 153 -8.71 13.06 -29.78
N SER A 154 -8.15 12.06 -30.48
CA SER A 154 -8.06 12.05 -31.95
C SER A 154 -9.44 11.95 -32.62
N SER A 155 -10.36 11.16 -32.04
CA SER A 155 -11.74 11.06 -32.57
C SER A 155 -12.60 12.32 -32.39
N HIS A 156 -12.26 13.21 -31.46
CA HIS A 156 -12.96 14.49 -31.26
C HIS A 156 -12.39 15.64 -32.11
N LEU A 157 -11.22 15.47 -32.72
CA LEU A 157 -10.58 16.48 -33.56
C LEU A 157 -10.93 16.34 -35.06
N ASN A 158 -11.62 15.26 -35.44
CA ASN A 158 -12.00 14.94 -36.82
C ASN A 158 -13.50 15.13 -37.12
N ILE A 159 -14.17 16.06 -36.43
CA ILE A 159 -15.53 16.53 -36.78
C ILE A 159 -15.50 18.03 -37.04
#